data_AF-A0A367LWD4-F1
#
_entry.id   AF-A0A367LWD4-F1
#
_cell.length_a   1.000
_cell.length_b   1.000
_cell.length_c   1.000
_cell.angle_alpha   90.00
_cell.angle_beta   90.00
_cell.angle_gamma   90.00
#
_symmetry.space_group_name_H-M   'P 1'
#
loop_
_entity.id
_entity.type
_entity.pdbx_description
1 polymer ?
#
loop_
_entity_poly.entity_id
_entity_poly.type
_entity_poly.pdbx_seq_one_letter_code
_entity_poly.pdbx_strand_id
1 'polypeptide(L)'
;MAKRWYVVHAYSGYEKHVMRSLIERVKLAGMEEEFGEILVPTEEVVEMRNGQKRKSERKFFPGYVLVQMEMNEGTWHLVMD
;
A
#
# COMPACT_ATOMS: atom_id res chain seq x y z
N MET A 1 -17.33 -1.05 13.02
CA MET A 1 -16.63 -1.11 14.31
C MET A 1 -15.40 -0.20 14.20
N ALA A 2 -14.36 -0.32 15.04
CA ALA A 2 -13.17 0.54 14.90
C ALA A 2 -12.22 -0.01 13.82
N LYS A 3 -11.93 0.79 12.79
CA LYS A 3 -10.89 0.46 11.79
C LYS A 3 -9.53 0.44 12.46
N ARG A 4 -8.73 -0.59 12.19
CA ARG A 4 -7.38 -0.76 12.74
C ARG A 4 -6.35 -0.75 11.60
N TRP A 5 -5.13 -0.39 11.95
CA TRP A 5 -4.01 -0.42 11.02
C TRP A 5 -3.40 -1.82 10.99
N TYR A 6 -3.24 -2.34 9.78
CA TYR A 6 -2.60 -3.60 9.47
C TYR A 6 -1.41 -3.37 8.55
N VAL A 7 -0.47 -4.30 8.61
CA VAL A 7 0.74 -4.28 7.79
C VAL A 7 0.68 -5.47 6.86
N VAL A 8 0.74 -5.18 5.56
CA VAL A 8 0.79 -6.18 4.49
C VAL A 8 2.20 -6.21 3.93
N HIS A 9 2.79 -7.40 3.91
CA HIS A 9 4.09 -7.59 3.30
C HIS A 9 3.92 -7.81 1.79
N ALA A 10 4.54 -6.95 1.00
CA ALA A 10 4.52 -6.95 -0.46
C ALA A 10 5.93 -7.16 -1.01
N TYR A 11 6.04 -7.57 -2.27
CA TYR A 11 7.34 -7.62 -2.94
C TYR A 11 7.90 -6.21 -3.13
N SER A 12 9.17 -6.02 -2.77
CA SER A 12 9.88 -4.75 -2.97
C SER A 12 9.88 -4.37 -4.46
N GLY A 13 9.37 -3.19 -4.77
CA GLY A 13 9.23 -2.66 -6.14
C GLY A 13 7.79 -2.65 -6.62
N TYR A 14 6.94 -3.46 -5.98
CA TYR A 14 5.54 -3.60 -6.32
C TYR A 14 4.61 -2.96 -5.29
N GLU A 15 5.11 -2.28 -4.25
CA GLU A 15 4.27 -1.74 -3.17
C GLU A 15 3.20 -0.78 -3.70
N LYS A 16 3.60 0.14 -4.60
CA LYS A 16 2.67 1.07 -5.29
C LYS A 16 1.67 0.32 -6.18
N HIS A 17 2.05 -0.81 -6.77
CA HIS A 17 1.13 -1.62 -7.60
C HIS A 17 0.14 -2.39 -6.73
N VAL A 18 0.61 -3.00 -5.63
CA VAL A 18 -0.23 -3.69 -4.64
C VAL A 18 -1.25 -2.73 -4.04
N MET A 19 -0.85 -1.52 -3.65
CA MET A 19 -1.78 -0.48 -3.19
C MET A 19 -2.89 -0.21 -4.22
N ARG A 20 -2.54 0.01 -5.49
CA ARG A 20 -3.55 0.28 -6.53
C ARG A 20 -4.48 -0.91 -6.76
N SER A 21 -3.93 -2.11 -6.84
CA SER A 21 -4.69 -3.36 -6.98
C SER A 21 -5.66 -3.55 -5.82
N LEU A 22 -5.21 -3.29 -4.58
CA LEU A 22 -6.04 -3.38 -3.40
C LEU A 22 -7.20 -2.38 -3.47
N ILE A 23 -6.93 -1.11 -3.82
CA ILE A 23 -7.98 -0.09 -3.97
C ILE A 23 -9.01 -0.49 -5.02
N GLU A 24 -8.57 -1.02 -6.17
CA GLU A 24 -9.46 -1.48 -7.23
C GLU A 24 -10.31 -2.68 -6.77
N ARG A 25 -9.70 -3.67 -6.11
CA ARG A 25 -10.41 -4.84 -5.59
C ARG A 25 -11.44 -4.47 -4.53
N VAL A 26 -11.09 -3.56 -3.61
CA VAL A 26 -12.02 -3.05 -2.59
C VAL A 26 -13.23 -2.39 -3.25
N LYS A 27 -13.02 -1.59 -4.30
CA LYS A 27 -14.09 -0.97 -5.09
C LYS A 27 -14.97 -2.00 -5.79
N LEU A 28 -14.36 -2.99 -6.43
CA LEU A 28 -15.08 -4.06 -7.12
C LEU A 28 -15.90 -4.92 -6.16
N ALA A 29 -15.40 -5.15 -4.95
CA ALA A 29 -16.08 -5.89 -3.90
C ALA A 29 -17.15 -5.07 -3.16
N GLY A 30 -17.23 -3.75 -3.38
CA GLY A 30 -18.15 -2.86 -2.66
C GLY A 30 -17.81 -2.71 -1.17
N MET A 31 -16.56 -2.99 -0.77
CA MET A 31 -16.08 -2.99 0.61
C MET A 31 -15.43 -1.65 1.03
N GLU A 32 -15.71 -0.56 0.32
CA GLU A 32 -15.11 0.76 0.58
C GLU A 32 -15.40 1.27 2.01
N GLU A 33 -16.50 0.85 2.62
CA GLU A 33 -16.84 1.19 4.00
C GLU A 33 -15.97 0.45 5.03
N GLU A 34 -15.50 -0.75 4.70
CA GLU A 34 -14.71 -1.63 5.58
C GLU A 34 -13.22 -1.30 5.53
N PHE A 35 -12.75 -0.77 4.39
CA PHE A 35 -11.41 -0.24 4.23
C PHE A 35 -11.37 1.27 4.51
N GLY A 36 -10.24 1.75 4.97
CA GLY A 36 -9.95 3.17 5.19
C GLY A 36 -8.81 3.59 4.26
N GLU A 37 -7.77 4.16 4.85
CA GLU A 37 -6.58 4.55 4.12
C GLU A 37 -5.63 3.38 3.84
N ILE A 38 -5.04 3.38 2.64
CA ILE A 38 -3.97 2.46 2.24
C ILE A 38 -2.74 3.31 1.92
N LEU A 39 -1.65 3.08 2.62
CA LEU A 39 -0.43 3.89 2.55
C LEU A 39 0.78 3.02 2.25
N VAL A 40 1.69 3.55 1.44
CA VAL A 40 2.98 2.91 1.12
C VAL A 40 4.09 3.77 1.74
N PRO A 41 4.89 3.25 2.70
CA PRO A 41 5.98 3.97 3.35
C PRO A 41 7.22 4.06 2.43
N THR A 42 7.08 4.77 1.32
CA THR A 42 8.16 5.07 0.36
C THR A 42 8.46 6.55 0.35
N GLU A 43 9.73 6.94 0.42
CA GLU A 43 10.14 8.34 0.26
C GLU A 43 10.72 8.55 -1.14
N GLU A 44 10.16 9.51 -1.89
CA GLU A 44 10.70 9.90 -3.19
C GLU A 44 11.90 10.83 -2.97
N VAL A 45 13.12 10.32 -3.17
CA VAL A 45 14.33 11.15 -3.07
C VAL A 45 14.67 11.66 -4.47
N VAL A 46 15.01 12.93 -4.59
CA VAL A 46 15.50 13.48 -5.85
C VAL A 46 17.01 13.55 -5.74
N GLU A 47 17.70 12.56 -6.29
CA GLU A 47 19.16 12.58 -6.34
C GLU A 47 19.64 13.33 -7.59
N MET A 48 20.56 14.26 -7.40
CA MET A 48 21.25 14.95 -8.47
C MET A 48 22.54 14.19 -8.78
N ARG A 49 22.66 13.58 -9.96
CA ARG A 49 23.88 12.88 -10.39
C ARG A 49 24.26 13.37 -11.78
N ASN A 50 25.48 13.88 -11.95
CA ASN A 50 25.99 14.48 -13.19
C ASN A 50 25.12 15.62 -13.76
N GLY A 51 24.57 16.49 -12.90
CA GLY A 51 23.75 17.63 -13.32
C GLY A 51 22.34 17.30 -13.80
N GLN A 52 21.96 16.03 -13.91
CA GLN A 52 20.59 15.60 -14.20
C GLN A 52 19.87 15.19 -12.91
N LYS A 53 18.64 15.68 -12.74
CA LYS A 53 17.75 15.25 -11.65
C LYS A 53 17.23 13.86 -11.96
N ARG A 54 17.66 12.86 -11.20
CA ARG A 54 17.08 11.51 -11.26
C ARG A 54 16.21 11.31 -10.02
N LYS A 55 14.93 10.99 -10.22
CA LYS A 55 14.07 10.54 -9.12
C LYS A 55 14.59 9.16 -8.68
N SER A 56 15.06 9.07 -7.44
CA SER A 56 15.60 7.86 -6.81
C SER A 56 14.76 7.59 -5.56
N GLU A 57 13.93 6.55 -5.58
CA GLU A 57 13.08 6.25 -4.42
C GLU A 57 13.92 5.60 -3.32
N ARG A 58 14.01 6.22 -2.13
CA ARG A 58 14.64 5.60 -0.95
C ARG A 58 13.55 5.00 -0.09
N LYS A 59 13.58 3.68 -0.01
CA LYS A 59 12.58 2.92 0.75
C LYS A 59 13.05 2.80 2.20
N PHE A 60 12.30 3.39 3.12
CA PHE A 60 12.56 3.24 4.56
C PHE A 60 12.14 1.86 5.06
N PHE A 61 11.09 1.28 4.45
CA PHE A 61 10.62 -0.08 4.70
C PHE A 61 10.22 -0.74 3.37
N PRO A 62 11.18 -1.25 2.58
CA PRO A 62 10.87 -1.92 1.32
C PRO A 62 10.00 -3.15 1.57
N GLY A 63 8.93 -3.28 0.80
CA GLY A 63 8.02 -4.43 0.87
C GLY A 63 6.93 -4.34 1.95
N TYR A 64 6.56 -3.14 2.42
CA TYR A 64 5.45 -2.98 3.35
C TYR A 64 4.37 -2.06 2.78
N VAL A 65 3.10 -2.40 3.03
CA VAL A 65 1.93 -1.58 2.75
C VAL A 65 1.10 -1.52 4.03
N LEU A 66 0.74 -0.31 4.45
CA LEU A 66 -0.10 -0.05 5.60
C LEU A 66 -1.55 0.02 5.11
N VAL A 67 -2.43 -0.77 5.71
CA VAL A 67 -3.84 -0.84 5.35
C VAL A 67 -4.67 -0.59 6.60
N GLN A 68 -5.47 0.46 6.59
CA GLN A 68 -6.49 0.68 7.60
C GLN A 68 -7.75 -0.08 7.17
N MET A 69 -8.20 -1.05 7.97
CA MET A 69 -9.43 -1.79 7.68
C MET A 69 -10.09 -2.33 8.95
N GLU A 70 -11.36 -2.73 8.82
CA GLU A 70 -12.06 -3.54 9.79
C GLU A 70 -11.69 -5.02 9.59
N MET A 71 -11.16 -5.68 10.62
CA MET A 71 -10.76 -7.09 10.51
C MET A 71 -11.97 -8.00 10.53
N ASN A 72 -12.25 -8.64 9.39
CA ASN A 72 -13.20 -9.72 9.24
C ASN A 72 -12.67 -10.74 8.21
N GLU A 73 -13.38 -11.85 8.03
CA GLU A 73 -12.93 -12.90 7.10
C GLU A 73 -12.91 -12.44 5.64
N GLY A 74 -13.84 -11.56 5.23
CA GLY A 74 -13.93 -11.05 3.87
C GLY A 74 -12.81 -10.09 3.51
N THR A 75 -12.54 -9.10 4.37
CA THR A 75 -11.45 -8.13 4.21
C THR A 75 -10.10 -8.81 4.28
N TRP A 76 -9.93 -9.79 5.18
CA TRP A 76 -8.73 -10.62 5.26
C TRP A 76 -8.49 -11.41 3.97
N HIS A 77 -9.53 -12.06 3.43
CA HIS A 77 -9.41 -12.83 2.20
C HIS A 77 -9.03 -11.93 1.01
N LEU A 78 -9.64 -10.74 0.90
CA LEU A 78 -9.37 -9.78 -0.18
C LEU A 78 -7.92 -9.28 -0.19
N VAL A 79 -7.30 -9.15 1.00
CA VAL A 79 -5.91 -8.70 1.15
C VAL A 79 -4.89 -9.81 0.85
N MET A 80 -5.24 -11.08 1.12
CA MET A 80 -4.34 -12.22 0.96
C MET A 80 -4.39 -12.88 -0.43
N ASP A 81 -5.47 -12.68 -1.18
CA ASP A 81 -5.60 -13.04 -2.60
C ASP A 81 -4.79 -12.11 -3.53
#